data_AF-A0A923X910-F1
#
_entry.id   AF-A0A923X910-F1
#
_cell.length_a   1.000
_cell.length_b   1.000
_cell.length_c   1.000
_cell.angle_alpha   90.00
_cell.angle_beta   90.00
_cell.angle_gamma   90.00
#
_symmetry.space_group_name_H-M   'P 1'
#
loop_
_entity.id
_entity.type
_entity.pdbx_description
1 polymer ?
#
loop_
_entity_poly.entity_id
_entity_poly.type
_entity_poly.pdbx_seq_one_letter_code
_entity_poly.pdbx_strand_id
1 'polypeptide(L)'
;MKLKTLATATVLSTGLLLSSVTGATAAETATTTSTTTSTYTADLAAYKVALTQYRIAVVTQQITYRAVMEKYRTDWAAAVQKNVGAWQLEMDKWHQARTAWAAKIAPLTAAFKVAIAKADSDYLAAKASATTQDQHKAAIAAHTVAMSAARTAYKAAVTALGTAPVKPIKPAALVKPVAPVEPVAPVKPVAPVKPQRK
;
A
#
# COMPACT_ATOMS: atom_id res chain seq x y z
N MET A 1 9.58 36.15 -31.18
CA MET A 1 10.97 36.65 -31.26
C MET A 1 11.89 35.69 -30.50
N LYS A 2 12.94 35.22 -31.20
CA LYS A 2 14.28 34.83 -30.72
C LYS A 2 14.49 33.50 -29.97
N LEU A 3 15.37 32.72 -30.59
CA LEU A 3 16.07 31.48 -30.21
C LEU A 3 16.88 31.59 -28.90
N LYS A 4 17.18 30.44 -28.27
CA LYS A 4 18.56 29.91 -28.17
C LYS A 4 18.66 28.46 -27.68
N THR A 5 19.72 27.84 -28.18
CA THR A 5 20.15 26.44 -28.30
C THR A 5 20.76 25.85 -27.02
N LEU A 6 20.72 24.52 -26.85
CA LEU A 6 21.78 23.74 -26.18
C LEU A 6 21.81 22.30 -26.71
N ALA A 7 22.98 21.89 -27.18
CA ALA A 7 23.32 20.59 -27.74
C ALA A 7 24.15 19.77 -26.73
N THR A 8 24.01 18.44 -26.70
CA THR A 8 24.97 17.51 -26.07
C THR A 8 24.77 16.12 -26.71
N ALA A 9 25.51 15.82 -27.78
CA ALA A 9 26.76 15.02 -27.80
C ALA A 9 26.53 13.50 -27.77
N THR A 10 26.26 12.92 -28.94
CA THR A 10 26.44 11.49 -29.25
C THR A 10 27.94 11.16 -29.30
N VAL A 11 28.40 10.26 -28.43
CA VAL A 11 29.78 9.76 -28.44
C VAL A 11 29.94 8.68 -29.51
N LEU A 12 31.02 8.85 -30.28
CA LEU A 12 31.50 8.08 -31.41
C LEU A 12 31.72 6.59 -31.12
N SER A 13 31.25 5.75 -32.03
CA SER A 13 31.80 4.42 -32.29
C SER A 13 32.84 4.51 -33.41
N THR A 14 34.12 4.46 -33.06
CA THR A 14 35.23 4.23 -34.00
C THR A 14 35.98 2.97 -33.58
N GLY A 15 36.10 2.02 -34.51
CA GLY A 15 36.78 0.75 -34.29
C GLY A 15 38.31 0.84 -34.37
N LEU A 16 38.96 -0.29 -34.11
CA LEU A 16 40.32 -0.56 -34.57
C LEU A 16 40.49 -2.06 -34.90
N LEU A 17 41.18 -2.27 -36.02
CA LEU A 17 41.35 -3.48 -36.82
C LEU A 17 42.65 -4.24 -36.49
N LEU A 18 42.64 -5.55 -36.80
CA LEU A 18 43.70 -6.39 -37.41
C LEU A 18 45.07 -6.63 -36.72
N SER A 19 45.47 -7.92 -36.68
CA SER A 19 46.72 -8.49 -37.25
C SER A 19 46.85 -9.98 -36.81
N SER A 20 46.54 -11.00 -37.64
CA SER A 20 47.37 -11.70 -38.67
C SER A 20 48.72 -12.27 -38.20
N VAL A 21 48.91 -13.60 -38.24
CA VAL A 21 49.87 -14.28 -39.14
C VAL A 21 49.77 -15.83 -39.06
N THR A 22 49.86 -16.46 -40.23
CA THR A 22 49.95 -17.90 -40.55
C THR A 22 51.32 -18.52 -40.25
N GLY A 23 51.34 -19.84 -40.00
CA GLY A 23 52.50 -20.70 -40.32
C GLY A 23 52.82 -21.77 -39.26
N ALA A 24 52.71 -23.06 -39.63
CA ALA A 24 53.40 -24.13 -38.94
C ALA A 24 53.83 -25.20 -39.97
N THR A 25 55.10 -25.14 -40.37
CA THR A 25 55.86 -26.27 -40.90
C THR A 25 56.49 -27.06 -39.76
N ALA A 26 56.62 -28.37 -39.96
CA ALA A 26 57.18 -29.36 -39.04
C ALA A 26 58.65 -29.09 -38.66
N ALA A 27 59.03 -29.44 -37.43
CA ALA A 27 60.11 -30.40 -37.10
C ALA A 27 60.47 -30.39 -35.60
N GLU A 28 60.85 -31.58 -35.15
CA GLU A 28 61.78 -31.89 -34.05
C GLU A 28 61.39 -31.63 -32.58
N THR A 29 61.13 -32.76 -31.91
CA THR A 29 61.74 -33.19 -30.64
C THR A 29 62.27 -32.09 -29.72
N ALA A 30 61.38 -31.56 -28.87
CA ALA A 30 61.76 -30.90 -27.64
C ALA A 30 60.76 -31.24 -26.52
N THR A 31 61.22 -32.06 -25.58
CA THR A 31 60.91 -31.94 -24.15
C THR A 31 59.42 -31.85 -23.77
N THR A 32 58.79 -33.01 -23.58
CA THR A 32 57.42 -33.19 -23.05
C THR A 32 57.19 -32.60 -21.65
N THR A 33 58.21 -32.03 -21.00
CA THR A 33 58.12 -31.46 -19.63
C THR A 33 57.84 -29.94 -19.61
N SER A 34 58.14 -29.23 -20.70
CA SER A 34 58.00 -27.76 -20.76
C SER A 34 56.61 -27.31 -21.20
N THR A 35 55.95 -28.09 -22.07
CA THR A 35 54.63 -27.77 -22.64
C THR A 35 53.49 -27.90 -21.62
N THR A 36 53.59 -28.82 -20.66
CA THR A 36 52.58 -29.00 -19.59
C THR A 36 52.66 -27.94 -18.50
N THR A 37 53.81 -27.29 -18.33
CA THR A 37 54.02 -26.26 -17.31
C THR A 37 53.57 -24.89 -17.84
N SER A 38 53.77 -24.61 -19.13
CA SER A 38 53.30 -23.37 -19.77
C SER A 38 51.78 -23.31 -19.94
N THR A 39 51.10 -24.46 -20.12
CA THR A 39 49.64 -24.52 -20.16
C THR A 39 49.02 -24.30 -18.78
N TYR A 40 49.58 -24.91 -17.73
CA TYR A 40 49.08 -24.73 -16.35
C TYR A 40 49.11 -23.27 -15.86
N THR A 41 50.15 -22.51 -16.21
CA THR A 41 50.24 -21.08 -15.82
C THR A 41 49.20 -20.22 -16.54
N ALA A 42 48.92 -20.50 -17.81
CA ALA A 42 47.85 -19.86 -18.57
C ALA A 42 46.46 -20.22 -17.99
N ASP A 43 46.23 -21.51 -17.69
CA ASP A 43 44.98 -21.99 -17.09
C ASP A 43 44.74 -21.37 -15.70
N LEU A 44 45.80 -21.20 -14.90
CA LEU A 44 45.72 -20.56 -13.59
C LEU A 44 45.36 -19.06 -13.71
N ALA A 45 45.91 -18.37 -14.71
CA ALA A 45 45.55 -16.98 -14.99
C ALA A 45 44.07 -16.86 -15.43
N ALA A 46 43.62 -17.74 -16.32
CA ALA A 46 42.22 -17.82 -16.74
C ALA A 46 41.28 -18.12 -15.56
N TYR A 47 41.64 -19.05 -14.68
CA TYR A 47 40.89 -19.36 -13.46
C TYR A 47 40.75 -18.15 -12.52
N LYS A 48 41.81 -17.35 -12.32
CA LYS A 48 41.74 -16.13 -11.49
C LYS A 48 40.81 -15.07 -12.07
N VAL A 49 40.82 -14.90 -13.39
CA VAL A 49 39.89 -14.02 -14.10
C VAL A 49 38.46 -14.54 -13.93
N ALA A 50 38.24 -15.84 -14.15
CA ALA A 50 36.93 -16.47 -13.99
C ALA A 50 36.41 -16.34 -12.54
N LEU A 51 37.27 -16.45 -11.53
CA LEU A 51 36.87 -16.29 -10.13
C LEU A 51 36.44 -14.85 -9.82
N THR A 52 37.12 -13.87 -10.43
CA THR A 52 36.74 -12.45 -10.31
C THR A 52 35.38 -12.21 -10.97
N GLN A 53 35.17 -12.74 -12.18
CA GLN A 53 33.89 -12.65 -12.88
C GLN A 53 32.75 -13.34 -12.10
N TYR A 54 33.01 -14.51 -11.51
CA TYR A 54 32.06 -15.19 -10.62
C TYR A 54 31.66 -14.30 -9.43
N ARG A 55 32.62 -13.67 -8.76
CA ARG A 55 32.33 -12.76 -7.64
C ARG A 55 31.49 -11.56 -8.08
N ILE A 56 31.82 -10.95 -9.22
CA ILE A 56 31.04 -9.85 -9.80
C ILE A 56 29.61 -10.32 -10.10
N ALA A 57 29.45 -11.48 -10.74
CA ALA A 57 28.14 -12.03 -11.05
C ALA A 57 27.28 -12.28 -9.81
N VAL A 58 27.87 -12.84 -8.74
CA VAL A 58 27.18 -13.06 -7.46
C VAL A 58 26.72 -11.74 -6.86
N VAL A 59 27.61 -10.74 -6.78
CA VAL A 59 27.29 -9.43 -6.18
C VAL A 59 26.23 -8.70 -7.01
N THR A 60 26.37 -8.68 -8.34
CA THR A 60 25.40 -8.06 -9.24
C THR A 60 24.02 -8.68 -9.10
N GLN A 61 23.91 -10.02 -9.10
CA GLN A 61 22.62 -10.68 -8.89
C GLN A 61 21.98 -10.29 -7.54
N GLN A 62 22.76 -10.24 -6.46
CA GLN A 62 22.25 -9.83 -5.15
C GLN A 62 21.75 -8.39 -5.14
N ILE A 63 22.49 -7.46 -5.75
CA ILE A 63 22.10 -6.05 -5.85
C ILE A 63 20.80 -5.92 -6.65
N THR A 64 20.72 -6.57 -7.81
CA THR A 64 19.53 -6.53 -8.66
C THR A 64 18.31 -7.11 -7.94
N TYR A 65 18.44 -8.27 -7.30
CA TYR A 65 17.35 -8.87 -6.55
C TYR A 65 16.87 -7.98 -5.40
N ARG A 66 17.78 -7.39 -4.62
CA ARG A 66 17.44 -6.44 -3.54
C ARG A 66 16.69 -5.23 -4.07
N ALA A 67 17.12 -4.65 -5.19
CA ALA A 67 16.45 -3.51 -5.80
C ALA A 67 15.03 -3.87 -6.27
N VAL A 68 14.85 -5.05 -6.88
CA VAL A 68 13.53 -5.54 -7.31
C VAL A 68 12.62 -5.79 -6.11
N MET A 69 13.13 -6.39 -5.03
CA MET A 69 12.37 -6.63 -3.80
C MET A 69 11.95 -5.34 -3.10
N GLU A 70 12.83 -4.34 -3.06
CA GLU A 70 12.50 -3.04 -2.48
C GLU A 70 11.42 -2.34 -3.30
N LYS A 71 11.53 -2.36 -4.63
CA LYS A 71 10.50 -1.84 -5.53
C LYS A 71 9.16 -2.54 -5.31
N TYR A 72 9.17 -3.87 -5.23
CA TYR A 72 7.97 -4.66 -4.95
C TYR A 72 7.31 -4.23 -3.63
N ARG A 73 8.09 -4.05 -2.57
CA ARG A 73 7.62 -3.64 -1.25
C ARG A 73 7.03 -2.23 -1.30
N THR A 74 7.70 -1.28 -1.94
CA THR A 74 7.24 0.11 -2.03
C THR A 74 5.98 0.23 -2.87
N ASP A 75 5.91 -0.48 -4.00
CA ASP A 75 4.74 -0.47 -4.88
C ASP A 75 3.53 -1.08 -4.18
N TRP A 76 3.73 -2.20 -3.48
CA TRP A 76 2.67 -2.83 -2.69
C TRP A 76 2.20 -1.93 -1.54
N ALA A 77 3.13 -1.31 -0.81
CA ALA A 77 2.79 -0.38 0.25
C ALA A 77 2.00 0.83 -0.29
N ALA A 78 2.42 1.40 -1.42
CA ALA A 78 1.72 2.50 -2.08
C ALA A 78 0.31 2.09 -2.55
N ALA A 79 0.15 0.88 -3.11
CA ALA A 79 -1.15 0.35 -3.51
C ALA A 79 -2.09 0.18 -2.31
N VAL A 80 -1.59 -0.38 -1.20
CA VAL A 80 -2.33 -0.50 0.06
C VAL A 80 -2.72 0.88 0.57
N GLN A 81 -1.77 1.82 0.70
CA GLN A 81 -2.01 3.18 1.18
C GLN A 81 -3.05 3.92 0.33
N LYS A 82 -3.01 3.76 -0.99
CA LYS A 82 -4.02 4.35 -1.88
C LYS A 82 -5.41 3.77 -1.61
N ASN A 83 -5.52 2.46 -1.40
CA ASN A 83 -6.81 1.79 -1.14
C ASN A 83 -7.39 2.21 0.22
N VAL A 84 -6.59 2.17 1.30
CA VAL A 84 -7.10 2.50 2.65
C VAL A 84 -7.12 4.00 2.95
N GLY A 85 -6.21 4.79 2.37
CA GLY A 85 -6.07 6.22 2.67
C GLY A 85 -7.25 7.04 2.17
N ALA A 86 -7.78 6.72 0.98
CA ALA A 86 -9.01 7.35 0.49
C ALA A 86 -10.21 7.09 1.41
N TRP A 87 -10.35 5.84 1.89
CA TRP A 87 -11.38 5.48 2.86
C TRP A 87 -11.19 6.18 4.20
N GLN A 88 -9.95 6.31 4.69
CA GLN A 88 -9.67 6.99 5.95
C GLN A 88 -10.07 8.48 5.90
N LEU A 89 -9.74 9.18 4.80
CA LEU A 89 -10.16 10.56 4.59
C LEU A 89 -11.69 10.70 4.56
N GLU A 90 -12.38 9.76 3.93
CA GLU A 90 -13.84 9.76 3.88
C GLU A 90 -14.45 9.43 5.25
N MET A 91 -13.82 8.54 6.02
CA MET A 91 -14.19 8.26 7.41
C MET A 91 -14.07 9.50 8.29
N ASP A 92 -13.00 10.29 8.15
CA ASP A 92 -12.81 11.52 8.93
C ASP A 92 -13.87 12.56 8.60
N LYS A 93 -14.20 12.74 7.32
CA LYS A 93 -15.32 13.59 6.88
C LYS A 93 -16.65 13.09 7.43
N TRP A 94 -16.89 11.78 7.40
CA TRP A 94 -18.08 11.18 7.99
C TRP A 94 -18.16 11.44 9.50
N HIS A 95 -17.05 11.31 10.22
CA HIS A 95 -17.00 11.60 11.65
C HIS A 95 -17.34 13.06 11.94
N GLN A 96 -16.79 14.01 11.18
CA GLN A 96 -17.11 15.43 11.31
C GLN A 96 -18.59 15.70 11.02
N ALA A 97 -19.12 15.18 9.91
CA ALA A 97 -20.52 15.33 9.54
C ALA A 97 -21.45 14.70 10.58
N ARG A 98 -21.10 13.53 11.12
CA ARG A 98 -21.86 12.83 12.16
C ARG A 98 -21.88 13.62 13.46
N THR A 99 -20.75 14.18 13.88
CA THR A 99 -20.67 15.02 15.08
C THR A 99 -21.53 16.27 14.92
N ALA A 100 -21.47 16.93 13.76
CA ALA A 100 -22.31 18.09 13.46
C ALA A 100 -23.81 17.74 13.44
N TRP A 101 -24.19 16.60 12.86
CA TRP A 101 -25.58 16.12 12.88
C TRP A 101 -26.05 15.77 14.30
N ALA A 102 -25.20 15.11 15.10
CA ALA A 102 -25.50 14.77 16.50
C ALA A 102 -25.70 16.03 17.36
N ALA A 103 -24.87 17.05 17.16
CA ALA A 103 -25.01 18.35 17.83
C ALA A 103 -26.35 19.04 17.51
N LYS A 104 -26.90 18.84 16.30
CA LYS A 104 -28.22 19.36 15.90
C LYS A 104 -29.38 18.52 16.47
N ILE A 105 -29.23 17.20 16.61
CA ILE A 105 -30.26 16.32 17.20
C ILE A 105 -30.36 16.46 18.73
N ALA A 106 -29.24 16.70 19.41
CA ALA A 106 -29.20 16.80 20.87
C ALA A 106 -30.25 17.78 21.45
N PRO A 107 -30.36 19.05 20.98
CA PRO A 107 -31.37 19.98 21.49
C PRO A 107 -32.80 19.55 21.16
N LEU A 108 -33.04 18.95 19.99
CA LEU A 108 -34.38 18.45 19.62
C LEU A 108 -34.83 17.33 20.58
N THR A 109 -33.91 16.43 20.91
CA THR A 109 -34.19 15.32 21.83
C THR A 109 -34.38 15.83 23.25
N ALA A 110 -33.61 16.83 23.68
CA ALA A 110 -33.80 17.48 24.98
C ALA A 110 -35.17 18.17 25.08
N ALA A 111 -35.55 18.95 24.06
CA ALA A 111 -36.86 19.59 24.00
C ALA A 111 -38.02 18.58 24.03
N PHE A 112 -37.88 17.46 23.31
CA PHE A 112 -38.86 16.38 23.34
C PHE A 112 -39.00 15.75 24.73
N LYS A 113 -37.88 15.49 25.43
CA LYS A 113 -37.90 14.99 26.82
C LYS A 113 -38.60 15.96 27.77
N VAL A 114 -38.32 17.26 27.64
CA VAL A 114 -38.98 18.31 28.44
C VAL A 114 -40.49 18.34 28.16
N ALA A 115 -40.90 18.23 26.90
CA ALA A 115 -42.32 18.19 26.53
C ALA A 115 -43.07 16.98 27.12
N ILE A 116 -42.43 15.79 27.10
CA ILE A 116 -42.97 14.58 27.74
C ILE A 116 -43.10 14.80 29.24
N ALA A 117 -42.02 15.23 29.92
CA ALA A 117 -42.03 15.44 31.36
C ALA A 117 -43.09 16.46 31.79
N LYS A 118 -43.28 17.52 30.99
CA LYS A 118 -44.36 18.49 31.21
C LYS A 118 -45.73 17.84 31.06
N ALA A 119 -45.98 17.09 29.99
CA ALA A 119 -47.26 16.41 29.78
C ALA A 119 -47.57 15.43 30.92
N ASP A 120 -46.58 14.68 31.40
CA ASP A 120 -46.74 13.78 32.55
C ASP A 120 -47.05 14.54 33.83
N SER A 121 -46.33 15.63 34.10
CA SER A 121 -46.58 16.49 35.25
C SER A 121 -48.00 17.09 35.22
N ASP A 122 -48.42 17.61 34.06
CA ASP A 122 -49.76 18.19 33.88
C ASP A 122 -50.85 17.11 34.07
N TYR A 123 -50.62 15.88 33.57
CA TYR A 123 -51.54 14.76 33.74
C TYR A 123 -51.68 14.32 35.19
N LEU A 124 -50.58 14.22 35.93
CA LEU A 124 -50.61 13.89 37.36
C LEU A 124 -51.38 14.95 38.15
N ALA A 125 -51.15 16.23 37.87
CA ALA A 125 -51.88 17.32 38.50
C ALA A 125 -53.39 17.28 38.17
N ALA A 126 -53.74 17.10 36.89
CA ALA A 126 -55.13 17.00 36.44
C ALA A 126 -55.84 15.77 37.01
N LYS A 127 -55.13 14.65 37.17
CA LYS A 127 -55.67 13.43 37.78
C LYS A 127 -55.90 13.61 39.28
N ALA A 128 -55.01 14.31 39.99
CA ALA A 128 -55.15 14.58 41.41
C ALA A 128 -56.32 15.53 41.74
N SER A 129 -56.65 16.45 40.83
CA SER A 129 -57.78 17.38 40.99
C SER A 129 -59.11 16.86 40.44
N ALA A 130 -59.10 15.75 39.70
CA ALA A 130 -60.30 15.16 39.13
C ALA A 130 -61.15 14.46 40.21
N THR A 131 -62.39 14.91 40.37
CA THR A 131 -63.41 14.37 41.28
C THR A 131 -64.51 13.59 40.57
N THR A 132 -64.56 13.64 39.23
CA THR A 132 -65.54 12.91 38.42
C THR A 132 -64.90 12.03 37.36
N GLN A 133 -65.62 11.01 36.92
CA GLN A 133 -65.16 10.10 35.86
C GLN A 133 -64.89 10.84 34.54
N ASP A 134 -65.67 11.87 34.23
CA ASP A 134 -65.49 12.65 33.01
C ASP A 134 -64.24 13.54 33.08
N GLN A 135 -63.89 14.07 34.26
CA GLN A 135 -62.62 14.77 34.45
C GLN A 135 -61.42 13.83 34.29
N HIS A 136 -61.51 12.59 34.79
CA HIS A 136 -60.47 11.58 34.55
C HIS A 136 -60.30 11.25 33.06
N LYS A 137 -61.41 11.06 32.33
CA LYS A 137 -61.38 10.83 30.87
C LYS A 137 -60.76 12.02 30.13
N ALA A 138 -61.12 13.24 30.50
CA ALA A 138 -60.58 14.46 29.92
C ALA A 138 -59.06 14.59 30.16
N ALA A 139 -58.58 14.27 31.37
CA ALA A 139 -57.15 14.29 31.69
C ALA A 139 -56.36 13.28 30.84
N ILE A 140 -56.88 12.06 30.66
CA ILE A 140 -56.24 11.02 29.82
C ILE A 140 -56.22 11.46 28.35
N ALA A 141 -57.32 12.02 27.85
CA ALA A 141 -57.42 12.53 26.48
C ALA A 141 -56.40 13.65 26.24
N ALA A 142 -56.32 14.62 27.16
CA ALA A 142 -55.37 15.73 27.08
C ALA A 142 -53.90 15.25 27.08
N HIS A 143 -53.56 14.30 27.95
CA HIS A 143 -52.21 13.69 27.98
C HIS A 143 -51.87 13.00 26.67
N THR A 144 -52.80 12.21 26.13
CA THR A 144 -52.60 11.48 24.87
C THR A 144 -52.37 12.45 23.71
N VAL A 145 -53.18 13.51 23.63
CA VAL A 145 -53.03 14.58 22.63
C VAL A 145 -51.67 15.28 22.79
N ALA A 146 -51.28 15.67 24.00
CA ALA A 146 -49.99 16.32 24.26
C ALA A 146 -48.79 15.44 23.84
N MET A 147 -48.82 14.15 24.18
CA MET A 147 -47.78 13.19 23.79
C MET A 147 -47.72 12.98 22.28
N SER A 148 -48.87 12.90 21.61
CA SER A 148 -48.93 12.78 20.15
C SER A 148 -48.39 14.02 19.43
N ALA A 149 -48.70 15.21 19.95
CA ALA A 149 -48.22 16.49 19.44
C ALA A 149 -46.69 16.60 19.62
N ALA A 150 -46.16 16.24 20.79
CA ALA A 150 -44.72 16.23 21.05
C ALA A 150 -43.98 15.28 20.10
N ARG A 151 -44.49 14.07 19.87
CA ARG A 151 -43.89 13.09 18.93
C ARG A 151 -43.93 13.59 17.49
N THR A 152 -45.04 14.18 17.08
CA THR A 152 -45.21 14.75 15.73
C THR A 152 -44.24 15.91 15.52
N ALA A 153 -44.12 16.82 16.48
CA ALA A 153 -43.17 17.93 16.43
C ALA A 153 -41.72 17.45 16.37
N TYR A 154 -41.35 16.47 17.20
CA TYR A 154 -40.01 15.87 17.17
C TYR A 154 -39.70 15.21 15.82
N LYS A 155 -40.64 14.39 15.29
CA LYS A 155 -40.47 13.73 13.99
C LYS A 155 -40.33 14.76 12.86
N ALA A 156 -41.15 15.81 12.86
CA ALA A 156 -41.07 16.89 11.88
C ALA A 156 -39.71 17.61 11.96
N ALA A 157 -39.24 17.93 13.17
CA ALA A 157 -37.94 18.58 13.37
C ALA A 157 -36.75 17.69 12.93
N VAL A 158 -36.78 16.40 13.24
CA VAL A 158 -35.77 15.44 12.78
C VAL A 158 -35.81 15.27 11.26
N THR A 159 -37.00 15.29 10.66
CA THR A 159 -37.15 15.24 9.19
C THR A 159 -36.57 16.49 8.54
N ALA A 160 -36.80 17.68 9.11
CA ALA A 160 -36.25 18.94 8.63
C ALA A 160 -34.71 19.01 8.74
N LEU A 161 -34.12 18.28 9.70
CA LEU A 161 -32.67 18.15 9.82
C LEU A 161 -32.05 17.31 8.68
N GLY A 162 -32.84 16.44 8.06
CA GLY A 162 -32.40 15.52 7.04
C GLY A 162 -31.78 14.23 7.59
N THR A 163 -31.41 13.33 6.67
CA THR A 163 -30.91 11.99 7.00
C THR A 163 -29.53 12.04 7.66
N ALA A 164 -29.29 11.12 8.60
CA ALA A 164 -27.98 10.97 9.21
C ALA A 164 -26.90 10.60 8.16
N PRO A 165 -25.66 11.10 8.31
CA PRO A 165 -24.56 10.72 7.43
C PRO A 165 -24.30 9.21 7.43
N VAL A 166 -24.25 8.60 6.24
CA VAL A 166 -24.03 7.16 6.06
C VAL A 166 -22.55 6.84 6.22
N LYS A 167 -22.26 5.79 7.01
CA LYS A 167 -20.87 5.37 7.26
C LYS A 167 -20.24 4.84 5.97
N PRO A 168 -19.05 5.33 5.57
CA PRO A 168 -18.32 4.79 4.43
C PRO A 168 -17.97 3.32 4.60
N ILE A 169 -18.15 2.54 3.54
CA ILE A 169 -17.84 1.12 3.52
C ILE A 169 -16.33 0.94 3.36
N LYS A 170 -15.74 0.08 4.17
CA LYS A 170 -14.31 -0.24 4.07
C LYS A 170 -14.03 -0.97 2.75
N PRO A 171 -13.04 -0.53 1.95
CA PRO A 171 -12.66 -1.22 0.73
C PRO A 171 -12.23 -2.67 1.02
N ALA A 172 -12.45 -3.54 0.04
CA ALA A 172 -11.94 -4.90 0.08
C ALA A 172 -10.40 -4.90 0.20
N ALA A 173 -9.87 -5.91 0.88
CA ALA A 173 -8.42 -6.11 0.94
C ALA A 173 -7.89 -6.39 -0.47
N LEU A 174 -6.76 -5.75 -0.81
CA LEU A 174 -6.08 -6.04 -2.07
C LEU A 174 -5.46 -7.43 -2.02
N VAL A 175 -5.39 -8.09 -3.18
CA VAL A 175 -4.62 -9.32 -3.35
C VAL A 175 -3.15 -8.96 -3.49
N LYS A 176 -2.30 -9.54 -2.62
CA LYS A 176 -0.86 -9.31 -2.64
C LYS A 176 -0.28 -9.90 -3.95
N PRO A 177 0.49 -9.12 -4.74
CA PRO A 177 1.13 -9.64 -5.95
C PRO A 177 2.17 -10.70 -5.60
N VAL A 178 2.47 -11.58 -6.54
CA VAL A 178 3.51 -12.62 -6.37
C VAL A 178 4.86 -11.95 -6.14
N ALA A 179 5.59 -12.42 -5.13
CA ALA A 179 6.91 -11.89 -4.81
C ALA A 179 7.95 -12.29 -5.88
N PRO A 180 8.93 -11.43 -6.16
CA PRO A 180 10.09 -11.78 -6.99
C PRO A 180 10.79 -13.04 -6.48
N VAL A 181 11.23 -13.91 -7.40
CA VAL A 181 11.93 -15.16 -7.09
C VAL A 181 13.43 -14.89 -6.90
N GLU A 182 14.05 -15.54 -5.93
CA GLU A 182 15.51 -15.47 -5.73
C GLU A 182 16.26 -16.00 -6.95
N PRO A 183 17.30 -15.29 -7.42
CA PRO A 183 18.00 -15.68 -8.63
C PRO A 183 18.96 -16.85 -8.35
N VAL A 184 19.14 -17.71 -9.34
CA VAL A 184 19.99 -18.90 -9.22
C VAL A 184 21.46 -18.49 -9.14
N ALA A 185 22.17 -19.02 -8.14
CA ALA A 185 23.57 -18.74 -7.91
C ALA A 185 24.43 -19.05 -9.16
N PRO A 186 25.35 -18.16 -9.56
CA PRO A 186 26.32 -18.44 -10.61
C PRO A 186 27.15 -19.70 -10.33
N VAL A 187 27.63 -20.39 -11.36
CA VAL A 187 28.48 -21.57 -11.20
C VAL A 187 29.91 -21.14 -10.92
N LYS A 188 30.51 -21.67 -9.85
CA LYS A 188 31.90 -21.40 -9.49
C LYS A 188 32.85 -22.08 -10.50
N PRO A 189 33.87 -21.38 -11.03
CA PRO A 189 34.85 -21.99 -11.93
C PRO A 189 35.67 -23.07 -11.22
N VAL A 190 36.09 -24.08 -11.98
CA VAL A 190 36.90 -25.22 -11.50
C VAL A 190 38.38 -24.87 -11.58
N ALA A 191 39.15 -25.20 -10.54
CA ALA A 191 40.58 -24.93 -10.51
C ALA A 191 41.35 -25.91 -11.41
N PRO A 192 42.39 -25.45 -12.14
CA PRO A 192 43.22 -26.33 -12.98
C PRO A 192 44.07 -27.28 -12.13
N VAL A 193 44.29 -28.49 -12.65
CA VAL A 193 45.04 -29.57 -11.97
C VAL A 193 46.54 -29.37 -12.18
N LYS A 194 47.33 -29.42 -11.10
CA LYS A 194 48.79 -29.36 -11.19
C LYS A 194 49.34 -30.61 -11.90
N PRO A 195 50.27 -30.49 -12.86
CA PRO A 195 50.95 -31.63 -13.45
C PRO A 195 51.72 -32.42 -12.38
N GLN A 196 51.61 -33.74 -12.39
CA GLN A 196 52.41 -34.58 -11.50
C GLN A 196 53.81 -34.76 -12.09
N ARG A 197 54.85 -34.57 -11.25
CA ARG A 197 56.21 -34.95 -11.64
C ARG A 197 56.24 -36.47 -11.75
N LYS A 198 56.54 -36.98 -12.96
CA LYS A 198 56.92 -38.39 -13.18
C LYS A 198 58.39 -38.58 -12.86
#